data_AF-A0A2V6EVK5-F1
#
_entry.id   AF-A0A2V6EVK5-F1
#
_cell.length_a   1.000
_cell.length_b   1.000
_cell.length_c   1.000
_cell.angle_alpha   90.00
_cell.angle_beta   90.00
_cell.angle_gamma   90.00
#
_symmetry.space_group_name_H-M   'P 1'
#
loop_
_entity.id
_entity.type
_entity.pdbx_description
1 polymer ?
#
loop_
_entity_poly.entity_id
_entity_poly.type
_entity_poly.pdbx_seq_one_letter_code
_entity_poly.pdbx_strand_id
1 'polypeptide(L)'
;MNSLRFLAETKFFGLALTPWKIIGLSGSLIFGLRFLIQWIASERARKSVIPFGFWECSALGSFLLLAYFAIYRHDSVGVLQSFLPLPIYLRNLYFRYTHHEAKHAGSEPRVEE
;
A
#
# COMPACT_ATOMS: atom_id res chain seq x y z
N MET A 1 -23.21 16.09 27.22
CA MET A 1 -21.87 15.74 26.67
C MET A 1 -21.77 14.25 26.31
N ASN A 2 -22.61 13.73 25.39
CA ASN A 2 -22.59 12.30 24.98
C ASN A 2 -22.67 12.05 23.46
N SER A 3 -22.63 13.09 22.62
CA SER A 3 -22.70 12.94 21.16
C SER A 3 -21.46 12.26 20.56
N LEU A 4 -20.29 12.40 21.21
CA LEU A 4 -19.02 11.82 20.74
C LEU A 4 -18.93 10.29 20.89
N ARG A 5 -19.70 9.68 21.82
CA ARG A 5 -19.78 8.22 21.95
C ARG A 5 -20.68 7.57 20.90
N PHE A 6 -21.71 8.30 20.44
CA PHE A 6 -22.64 7.81 19.43
C PHE A 6 -21.98 7.66 18.05
N LEU A 7 -21.06 8.58 17.70
CA LEU A 7 -20.21 8.47 16.51
C LEU A 7 -19.14 7.36 16.61
N ALA A 8 -18.87 6.84 17.80
CA ALA A 8 -17.85 5.81 18.02
C ALA A 8 -18.40 4.37 17.85
N GLU A 9 -19.72 4.18 17.91
CA GLU A 9 -20.39 2.88 17.94
C GLU A 9 -21.20 2.60 16.66
N THR A 10 -20.77 3.11 15.50
CA THR A 10 -21.36 2.67 14.22
C THR A 10 -20.84 1.27 13.91
N LYS A 11 -21.58 0.24 14.36
CA LYS A 11 -21.29 -1.17 14.04
C LYS A 11 -21.85 -1.50 12.66
N PHE A 12 -20.99 -1.54 11.66
CA PHE A 12 -21.32 -2.04 10.33
C PHE A 12 -20.87 -3.50 10.26
N PHE A 13 -21.78 -4.46 10.09
CA PHE A 13 -21.46 -5.91 10.09
C PHE A 13 -20.69 -6.40 11.33
N GLY A 14 -21.01 -5.88 12.53
CA GLY A 14 -20.31 -6.25 13.78
C GLY A 14 -18.92 -5.62 13.95
N LEU A 15 -18.43 -4.86 12.96
CA LEU A 15 -17.23 -4.06 13.05
C LEU A 15 -17.59 -2.65 13.52
N ALA A 16 -17.15 -2.27 14.72
CA ALA A 16 -17.19 -0.87 15.13
C ALA A 16 -16.29 -0.04 14.19
N LEU A 17 -16.86 0.85 13.39
CA LEU A 17 -16.16 1.74 12.46
C LEU A 17 -15.76 3.03 13.18
N THR A 18 -14.59 3.02 13.82
CA THR A 18 -14.00 4.25 14.36
C THR A 18 -13.27 5.01 13.25
N PRO A 19 -13.13 6.35 13.33
CA PRO A 19 -12.38 7.13 12.34
C PRO A 19 -10.97 6.58 12.08
N TRP A 20 -10.30 6.10 13.13
CA TRP A 20 -9.00 5.44 13.04
C TRP A 20 -9.04 4.10 12.29
N LYS A 21 -10.10 3.31 12.48
CA LYS A 21 -10.28 2.07 11.70
C LYS A 21 -10.55 2.35 10.23
N ILE A 22 -11.18 3.47 9.88
CA ILE A 22 -11.33 3.88 8.48
C ILE A 22 -9.94 4.13 7.87
N ILE A 23 -9.03 4.78 8.59
CA ILE A 23 -7.63 4.96 8.16
C ILE A 23 -6.95 3.59 7.94
N GLY A 24 -7.03 2.68 8.93
CA GLY A 24 -6.46 1.34 8.80
C GLY A 24 -7.05 0.53 7.65
N LEU A 25 -8.38 0.57 7.46
CA LEU A 25 -9.08 -0.09 6.35
C LEU A 25 -8.69 0.51 5.00
N SER A 26 -8.60 1.84 4.89
CA SER A 26 -8.15 2.50 3.67
C SER A 26 -6.70 2.13 3.32
N GLY A 27 -5.82 2.07 4.32
CA GLY A 27 -4.44 1.60 4.15
C GLY A 27 -4.38 0.17 3.65
N SER A 28 -5.16 -0.75 4.25
CA SER A 28 -5.29 -2.14 3.80
C SER A 28 -5.84 -2.25 2.38
N LEU A 29 -6.86 -1.45 2.03
CA LEU A 29 -7.45 -1.43 0.68
C LEU A 29 -6.44 -0.96 -0.35
N ILE A 30 -5.73 0.13 -0.09
CA ILE A 30 -4.67 0.64 -0.99
C ILE A 30 -3.54 -0.39 -1.13
N PHE A 31 -3.15 -1.01 -0.02
CA PHE A 31 -2.12 -2.04 -0.01
C PHE A 31 -2.56 -3.32 -0.75
N GLY A 32 -3.85 -3.66 -0.76
CA GLY A 32 -4.40 -4.75 -1.57
C GLY A 32 -4.55 -4.37 -3.04
N LEU A 33 -4.99 -3.14 -3.32
CA LEU A 33 -5.21 -2.62 -4.66
C LEU A 33 -3.96 -2.69 -5.54
N ARG A 34 -2.77 -2.59 -4.94
CA ARG A 34 -1.49 -2.75 -5.66
C ARG A 34 -1.39 -4.07 -6.44
N PHE A 35 -1.94 -5.15 -5.90
CA PHE A 35 -1.94 -6.46 -6.55
C PHE A 35 -2.98 -6.51 -7.67
N LEU A 36 -4.12 -5.86 -7.48
CA LEU A 36 -5.13 -5.75 -8.53
C LEU A 36 -4.60 -4.94 -9.72
N ILE A 37 -3.95 -3.80 -9.47
CA ILE A 37 -3.33 -2.97 -10.51
C ILE A 37 -2.22 -3.76 -11.22
N GLN A 38 -1.39 -4.48 -10.46
CA GLN A 38 -0.33 -5.32 -11.02
C GLN A 38 -0.90 -6.45 -11.88
N TRP A 39 -1.97 -7.12 -11.43
CA TRP A 39 -2.60 -8.18 -12.20
C TRP A 39 -3.19 -7.65 -13.50
N ILE A 40 -3.97 -6.56 -13.46
CA ILE A 40 -4.56 -5.94 -14.66
C ILE A 40 -3.46 -5.50 -15.65
N ALA A 41 -2.37 -4.90 -15.15
CA ALA A 41 -1.26 -4.48 -15.99
C ALA A 41 -0.52 -5.68 -16.61
N SER A 42 -0.34 -6.77 -15.84
CA SER A 42 0.30 -8.00 -16.27
C SER A 42 -0.52 -8.73 -17.34
N GLU A 43 -1.84 -8.81 -17.17
CA GLU A 43 -2.76 -9.39 -18.16
C GLU A 43 -2.71 -8.61 -19.47
N ARG A 44 -2.81 -7.28 -19.39
CA ARG A 44 -2.77 -6.41 -20.57
C ARG A 44 -1.43 -6.51 -21.32
N ALA A 45 -0.33 -6.70 -20.60
CA ALA A 45 1.01 -6.82 -21.18
C ALA A 45 1.41 -8.26 -21.54
N ARG A 46 0.65 -9.28 -21.11
CA ARG A 46 1.03 -10.71 -21.14
C ARG A 46 2.45 -10.99 -20.64
N LYS A 47 2.93 -10.16 -19.71
CA LYS A 47 4.27 -10.20 -19.13
C LYS A 47 4.18 -9.80 -17.68
N SER A 48 5.02 -10.39 -16.82
CA SER A 48 5.14 -9.97 -15.42
C SER A 48 5.78 -8.58 -15.37
N VAL A 49 4.93 -7.55 -15.33
CA VAL A 49 5.34 -6.13 -15.29
C VAL A 49 4.95 -5.51 -13.96
N ILE A 50 5.82 -4.64 -13.44
CA ILE A 50 5.54 -3.84 -12.25
C ILE A 50 4.96 -2.51 -12.72
N PRO A 51 3.67 -2.23 -12.46
CA PRO A 51 3.01 -1.03 -13.00
C PRO A 51 3.48 0.25 -12.31
N PHE A 52 3.28 1.38 -13.00
CA PHE A 52 3.63 2.72 -12.52
C PHE A 52 2.99 3.06 -11.15
N GLY A 53 1.81 2.54 -10.82
CA GLY A 53 1.19 2.81 -9.50
C GLY A 53 1.72 1.95 -8.34
N PHE A 54 2.54 0.91 -8.58
CA PHE A 54 2.81 -0.11 -7.58
C PHE A 54 3.55 0.42 -6.35
N TRP A 55 4.62 1.17 -6.57
CA TRP A 55 5.49 1.68 -5.50
C TRP A 55 4.80 2.79 -4.69
N GLU A 56 3.99 3.61 -5.36
CA GLU A 56 3.24 4.70 -4.74
C GLU A 56 2.13 4.17 -3.84
N CYS A 57 1.32 3.22 -4.34
CA CYS A 57 0.32 2.55 -3.52
C CYS A 57 0.94 1.81 -2.34
N SER A 58 2.11 1.18 -2.52
CA SER A 58 2.78 0.46 -1.44
C SER A 58 3.30 1.41 -0.36
N ALA A 59 3.95 2.51 -0.74
CA ALA A 59 4.40 3.53 0.20
C ALA A 59 3.23 4.17 0.96
N LEU A 60 2.17 4.56 0.24
CA LEU A 60 0.99 5.18 0.84
C LEU A 60 0.23 4.20 1.76
N GLY A 61 0.01 2.97 1.31
CA GLY A 61 -0.63 1.92 2.10
C GLY A 61 0.15 1.59 3.37
N SER A 62 1.46 1.41 3.27
CA SER A 62 2.33 1.21 4.44
C SER A 62 2.32 2.40 5.39
N PHE A 63 2.28 3.64 4.88
CA PHE A 63 2.22 4.82 5.74
C PHE A 63 0.90 4.90 6.53
N LEU A 64 -0.23 4.63 5.88
CA LEU A 64 -1.54 4.62 6.52
C LEU A 64 -1.67 3.48 7.54
N LEU A 65 -1.15 2.29 7.23
CA LEU A 65 -1.10 1.16 8.15
C LEU A 65 -0.18 1.44 9.33
N LEU A 66 0.99 2.05 9.09
CA LEU A 66 1.89 2.47 10.15
C LEU A 66 1.22 3.47 11.09
N ALA A 67 0.52 4.48 10.56
CA ALA A 67 -0.24 5.43 11.37
C ALA A 67 -1.31 4.72 12.21
N TYR A 68 -2.06 3.77 11.62
CA TYR A 68 -3.05 2.99 12.35
C TYR A 68 -2.44 2.12 13.46
N PHE A 69 -1.40 1.34 13.15
CA PHE A 69 -0.81 0.42 14.11
C PHE A 69 0.03 1.11 15.18
N ALA A 70 0.73 2.21 14.84
CA ALA A 70 1.59 2.93 15.77
C ALA A 70 0.79 3.84 16.71
N ILE A 71 -0.24 4.54 16.20
CA ILE A 71 -0.96 5.57 16.96
C ILE A 71 -2.21 5.01 17.63
N TYR A 72 -2.96 4.13 16.95
CA TYR A 72 -4.24 3.66 17.46
C TYR A 72 -4.16 2.27 18.10
N ARG A 73 -3.51 1.31 17.44
CA ARG A 73 -3.48 -0.08 17.94
C ARG A 73 -2.32 -0.35 18.90
N HIS A 74 -1.24 0.45 18.85
CA HIS A 74 0.01 0.23 19.57
C HIS A 74 0.53 -1.21 19.45
N ASP A 75 0.42 -1.78 18.25
CA ASP A 75 0.81 -3.16 17.98
C ASP A 75 2.17 -3.19 17.30
N SER A 76 3.18 -3.67 18.02
CA SER A 76 4.56 -3.76 17.54
C SER A 76 4.70 -4.62 16.28
N VAL A 77 3.89 -5.68 16.14
CA VAL A 77 3.95 -6.57 14.97
C VAL A 77 3.44 -5.82 13.74
N GLY A 78 2.30 -5.14 13.86
CA GLY A 78 1.73 -4.34 12.77
C GLY A 78 2.61 -3.15 12.37
N VAL A 79 3.26 -2.52 13.36
CA VAL A 79 4.23 -1.43 13.14
C VAL A 79 5.44 -1.95 12.38
N LEU A 80 6.08 -3.03 12.85
CA LEU A 80 7.25 -3.61 12.18
C LEU A 80 6.91 -4.08 10.77
N GLN A 81 5.78 -4.76 10.59
CA GLN A 81 5.33 -5.22 9.28
C GLN A 81 5.12 -4.06 8.28
N SER A 82 4.58 -2.93 8.74
CA SER A 82 4.32 -1.76 7.89
C SER A 82 5.59 -0.92 7.66
N PHE A 83 6.48 -0.87 8.65
CA PHE A 83 7.70 -0.07 8.63
C PHE A 83 8.83 -0.71 7.83
N LEU A 84 9.08 -2.01 8.00
CA LEU A 84 10.20 -2.70 7.34
C LEU A 84 10.24 -2.53 5.81
N PRO A 85 9.14 -2.63 5.06
CA PRO A 85 9.18 -2.49 3.60
C PRO A 85 9.14 -1.02 3.14
N LEU A 86 8.80 -0.07 4.01
CA LEU A 86 8.63 1.34 3.66
C LEU A 86 9.92 2.00 3.12
N PRO A 87 11.11 1.79 3.71
CA PRO A 87 12.37 2.27 3.12
C PRO A 87 12.65 1.71 1.71
N ILE A 88 12.26 0.47 1.45
CA ILE A 88 12.43 -0.16 0.13
C ILE A 88 11.55 0.53 -0.90
N TYR A 89 10.28 0.80 -0.55
CA TYR A 89 9.34 1.51 -1.41
C TYR A 89 9.80 2.94 -1.69
N LEU A 90 10.28 3.65 -0.66
CA LEU A 90 10.80 5.01 -0.82
C LEU A 90 12.07 5.04 -1.68
N ARG A 91 13.00 4.10 -1.50
CA ARG A 91 14.21 3.98 -2.33
C ARG A 91 13.85 3.74 -3.80
N ASN A 92 12.90 2.83 -4.06
CA ASN A 92 12.46 2.53 -5.42
C ASN A 92 11.74 3.72 -6.07
N LEU A 93 10.95 4.46 -5.28
CA LEU A 93 10.32 5.69 -5.71
C LEU A 93 11.35 6.79 -6.00
N TYR A 94 12.37 6.92 -5.16
CA TYR A 94 13.49 7.84 -5.35
C TYR A 94 14.25 7.56 -6.66
N PHE A 95 14.63 6.31 -6.92
CA PHE A 95 15.30 5.98 -8.18
C PHE A 95 14.44 6.29 -9.40
N ARG A 96 13.13 6.07 -9.30
CA ARG A 96 12.22 6.40 -10.39
C ARG A 96 12.11 7.90 -10.67
N TYR A 97 12.04 8.73 -9.64
CA TYR A 97 11.95 10.19 -9.83
C TYR A 97 13.31 10.81 -10.17
N THR A 98 14.41 10.22 -9.71
CA THR A 98 15.77 10.73 -9.94
C THR A 98 16.35 10.23 -11.26
N HIS A 99 15.99 9.03 -11.70
CA HIS A 99 16.38 8.47 -12.99
C HIS A 99 15.11 8.30 -13.81
N HIS A 100 14.82 9.31 -14.64
CA HIS A 100 13.60 9.41 -15.45
C HIS A 100 13.37 8.25 -16.43
N GLU A 101 14.30 7.29 -16.56
CA GLU A 101 14.14 6.05 -17.31
C GLU A 101 14.94 4.92 -16.68
N ALA A 102 14.36 4.18 -15.74
CA ALA A 102 14.77 2.79 -15.58
C ALA A 102 13.99 1.98 -16.61
N LYS A 103 14.57 1.82 -17.81
CA LYS A 103 14.15 0.79 -18.77
C LYS A 103 13.90 -0.49 -17.97
N HIS A 104 12.65 -0.96 -17.97
CA HIS A 104 12.32 -2.21 -17.31
C HIS A 104 13.28 -3.28 -17.84
N ALA A 105 14.04 -3.94 -16.96
CA ALA A 105 14.96 -5.01 -17.33
C ALA A 105 14.29 -6.20 -18.05
N GLY A 106 12.96 -6.23 -18.15
CA GLY A 106 12.18 -7.15 -18.99
C GLY A 106 11.83 -6.65 -20.40
N SER A 107 12.39 -5.51 -20.83
CA SER A 107 12.20 -4.94 -22.18
C SER A 107 13.38 -5.17 -23.11
N GLU A 108 14.50 -5.70 -22.61
CA GLU A 108 15.55 -6.23 -23.47
C GLU A 108 15.02 -7.51 -24.15
N PRO A 109 15.09 -7.61 -25.50
CA PRO A 109 14.82 -8.86 -26.15
C PRO A 109 15.76 -9.90 -25.54
N ARG A 110 15.19 -11.00 -25.05
CA ARG A 110 15.98 -12.15 -24.60
C ARG A 110 16.94 -12.48 -25.74
N VAL A 111 18.24 -12.33 -25.50
CA VAL A 111 19.25 -12.70 -26.50
C VAL A 111 19.03 -14.18 -26.75
N GLU A 112 18.57 -14.51 -27.96
CA GLU A 112 18.44 -15.89 -28.42
C GLU A 112 19.87 -16.37 -28.68
N GLU A 113 20.46 -17.06 -27.69
CA GLU A 113 21.64 -17.92 -27.90
C GLU A 113 21.24 -19.21 -28.61
#